data_AF-A0A7S1LJ18-F1
#
_entry.id   AF-A0A7S1LJ18-F1
#
_cell.length_a   1.000
_cell.length_b   1.000
_cell.length_c   1.000
_cell.angle_alpha   90.00
_cell.angle_beta   90.00
_cell.angle_gamma   90.00
#
_symmetry.space_group_name_H-M   'P 1'
#
loop_
_entity.id
_entity.type
_entity.pdbx_description
1 polymer ?
#
loop_
_entity_poly.entity_id
_entity_poly.type
_entity_poly.pdbx_seq_one_letter_code
_entity_poly.pdbx_strand_id
1 'polypeptide(L)'
;TAEDIVKAAICGADQYELGTTFMITMGCVMQRTCNLSCQPGVTAEGHLFKGNQLNAERYVVHLAASVQDMLVSLGVKSLRELRNRTDLLTVDPRGVRFDLQRALLDRVGLPPPLDDLQLNAAKAIRGEMFTAPAEDTLVHEFSKPEQQTEDAFNPGRVVQLCTQD
;
A
#
# COMPACT_ATOMS: atom_id res chain seq x y z
N THR A 1 -3.97 5.92 -1.75
CA THR A 1 -3.55 4.82 -2.64
C THR A 1 -2.03 4.84 -2.76
N ALA A 2 -1.41 3.87 -3.44
CA ALA A 2 0.04 3.89 -3.65
C ALA A 2 0.47 5.11 -4.50
N GLU A 3 -0.32 5.49 -5.51
CA GLU A 3 -0.05 6.65 -6.37
C GLU A 3 -0.05 7.95 -5.55
N ASP A 4 -0.98 8.08 -4.59
CA ASP A 4 -1.04 9.25 -3.70
C ASP A 4 0.22 9.34 -2.82
N ILE A 5 0.77 8.21 -2.38
CA ILE A 5 2.02 8.17 -1.59
C ILE A 5 3.18 8.66 -2.45
N VAL A 6 3.33 8.16 -3.67
CA VAL A 6 4.40 8.56 -4.59
C VAL A 6 4.29 10.05 -4.94
N LYS A 7 3.09 10.55 -5.23
CA LYS A 7 2.86 11.98 -5.50
C LYS A 7 3.18 12.84 -4.28
N ALA A 8 2.74 12.43 -3.10
CA ALA A 8 3.05 13.14 -1.86
C ALA A 8 4.56 13.15 -1.59
N ALA A 9 5.28 12.04 -1.84
CA ALA A 9 6.73 11.97 -1.76
C ALA A 9 7.39 13.00 -2.68
N ILE A 10 6.92 13.10 -3.93
CA ILE A 10 7.43 14.07 -4.90
C ILE A 10 7.23 15.52 -4.43
N CYS A 11 6.08 15.81 -3.83
CA CYS A 11 5.77 17.11 -3.23
C CYS A 11 6.56 17.40 -1.93
N GLY A 12 7.36 16.45 -1.43
CA GLY A 12 8.23 16.63 -0.28
C GLY A 12 7.76 15.99 1.03
N ALA A 13 6.74 15.12 0.99
CA ALA A 13 6.26 14.43 2.19
C ALA A 13 7.24 13.33 2.67
N ASP A 14 7.41 13.24 3.98
CA ASP A 14 8.25 12.24 4.65
C ASP A 14 7.44 11.18 5.42
N GLN A 15 6.16 11.44 5.67
CA GLN A 15 5.27 10.60 6.46
C GLN A 15 3.89 10.54 5.80
N TYR A 16 3.21 9.40 5.95
CA TYR A 16 1.93 9.12 5.30
C TYR A 16 0.96 8.54 6.31
N GLU A 17 -0.18 9.20 6.47
CA GLU A 17 -1.24 8.76 7.37
C GLU A 17 -2.39 8.12 6.59
N LEU A 18 -2.81 6.93 7.02
CA LEU A 18 -3.89 6.18 6.40
C LEU A 18 -5.09 6.19 7.35
N GLY A 19 -5.99 7.16 7.19
CA GLY A 19 -7.19 7.27 8.02
C GLY A 19 -8.34 6.40 7.53
N THR A 20 -9.18 6.96 6.66
CA THR A 20 -10.43 6.34 6.22
C THR A 20 -10.25 4.97 5.58
N THR A 21 -9.26 4.80 4.69
CA THR A 21 -9.03 3.52 4.03
C THR A 21 -8.67 2.43 5.03
N PHE A 22 -7.84 2.76 6.04
CA PHE A 22 -7.47 1.82 7.07
C PHE A 22 -8.68 1.41 7.94
N MET A 23 -9.55 2.37 8.28
CA MET A 23 -10.81 2.08 8.98
C MET A 23 -11.73 1.17 8.18
N ILE A 24 -11.82 1.35 6.86
CA ILE A 24 -12.62 0.48 5.98
C ILE A 24 -12.09 -0.95 6.01
N THR A 25 -10.78 -1.12 5.90
CA THR A 25 -10.14 -2.44 5.93
C THR A 25 -10.43 -3.19 7.24
N MET A 26 -10.50 -2.47 8.37
CA MET A 26 -10.87 -3.04 9.67
C MET A 26 -12.37 -3.37 9.80
N GLY A 27 -13.24 -2.83 8.94
CA GLY A 27 -14.68 -3.12 8.96
C GLY A 27 -15.61 -1.89 8.89
N CYS A 28 -15.11 -0.69 8.64
CA CYS A 28 -15.98 0.47 8.43
C CYS A 28 -16.76 0.35 7.11
N VAL A 29 -18.10 0.40 7.21
CA VAL A 29 -19.02 0.35 6.06
C VAL A 29 -19.38 1.72 5.49
N MET A 30 -18.73 2.80 5.95
CA MET A 30 -18.93 4.17 5.47
C MET A 30 -20.40 4.65 5.50
N GLN A 31 -21.16 4.28 6.54
CA GLN A 31 -22.55 4.72 6.75
C GLN A 31 -22.69 6.22 7.04
N ARG A 32 -21.61 6.89 7.47
CA ARG A 32 -21.57 8.34 7.80
C ARG A 32 -22.53 8.78 8.91
N THR A 33 -22.94 7.86 9.77
CA THR A 33 -23.74 8.13 10.99
C THR A 33 -22.89 8.05 12.26
N CYS A 34 -21.57 8.27 12.16
CA CYS A 34 -20.62 8.10 13.26
C CYS A 34 -20.96 8.96 14.48
N ASN A 35 -21.71 10.05 14.31
CA ASN A 35 -22.19 10.93 15.36
C ASN A 35 -23.45 10.45 16.09
N LEU A 36 -24.17 9.45 15.55
CA LEU A 36 -25.42 8.93 16.11
C LEU A 36 -25.23 7.50 16.64
N SER A 37 -24.90 6.57 15.74
CA SER A 37 -24.68 5.16 16.05
C SER A 37 -23.79 4.56 14.96
N CYS A 38 -22.76 3.85 15.38
CA CYS A 38 -21.79 3.20 14.50
C CYS A 38 -22.05 1.70 14.51
N GLN A 39 -22.80 1.20 13.53
CA GLN A 39 -23.14 -0.23 13.41
C GLN A 39 -21.92 -1.17 13.52
N PRO A 40 -20.77 -0.90 12.84
CA PRO A 40 -19.58 -1.73 13.00
C PRO A 40 -18.78 -1.47 14.28
N GLY A 41 -19.17 -0.49 15.11
CA GLY A 41 -18.54 -0.23 16.41
C GLY A 41 -17.20 0.52 16.40
N VAL A 42 -16.78 1.10 15.27
CA VAL A 42 -15.43 1.66 15.10
C VAL A 42 -15.16 2.92 15.96
N THR A 43 -16.18 3.73 16.27
CA THR A 43 -16.01 5.05 16.92
C THR A 43 -16.70 5.23 18.28
N ALA A 44 -17.88 4.65 18.49
CA ALA A 44 -18.70 4.88 19.70
C ALA A 44 -19.19 3.59 20.40
N GLU A 45 -19.44 2.53 19.63
CA GLU A 45 -20.03 1.27 20.11
C GLU A 45 -19.00 0.13 20.07
N GLY A 46 -17.88 0.29 20.79
CA GLY A 46 -16.74 -0.64 20.72
C GLY A 46 -17.05 -2.10 21.04
N HIS A 47 -18.14 -2.38 21.77
CA HIS A 47 -18.60 -3.74 22.03
C HIS A 47 -19.17 -4.46 20.78
N LEU A 48 -19.57 -3.71 19.74
CA LEU A 48 -19.99 -4.25 18.45
C LEU A 48 -18.81 -4.45 17.48
N PHE A 49 -17.64 -3.88 17.80
CA PHE A 49 -16.47 -3.94 16.93
C PHE A 49 -15.86 -5.33 16.94
N LYS A 50 -16.07 -6.07 15.84
CA LYS A 50 -15.43 -7.37 15.61
C LYS A 50 -14.02 -7.21 15.04
N GLY A 51 -13.79 -6.14 14.26
CA GLY A 51 -12.54 -5.87 13.58
C GLY A 51 -12.12 -6.95 12.58
N ASN A 52 -11.15 -6.64 11.73
CA ASN A 52 -10.41 -7.64 10.97
C ASN A 52 -8.95 -7.20 10.85
N GLN A 53 -8.13 -7.64 11.80
CA GLN A 53 -6.71 -7.30 11.85
C GLN A 53 -5.95 -7.88 10.63
N LEU A 54 -6.28 -9.11 10.23
CA LEU A 54 -5.64 -9.77 9.09
C LEU A 54 -5.83 -8.97 7.78
N ASN A 55 -7.03 -8.41 7.56
CA ASN A 55 -7.27 -7.54 6.42
C ASN A 55 -6.42 -6.26 6.50
N ALA A 56 -6.30 -5.66 7.69
CA ALA A 56 -5.51 -4.45 7.90
C ALA A 56 -4.02 -4.67 7.59
N GLU A 57 -3.47 -5.77 8.08
CA GLU A 57 -2.10 -6.21 7.79
C GLU A 57 -1.91 -6.43 6.28
N ARG A 58 -2.79 -7.24 5.66
CA ARG A 58 -2.78 -7.49 4.22
C ARG A 58 -2.85 -6.20 3.41
N TYR A 59 -3.65 -5.23 3.81
CA TYR A 59 -3.77 -3.96 3.10
C TYR A 59 -2.46 -3.16 3.12
N VAL A 60 -1.82 -3.02 4.27
CA VAL A 60 -0.55 -2.28 4.38
C VAL A 60 0.55 -2.97 3.57
N VAL A 61 0.60 -4.30 3.60
CA VAL A 61 1.57 -5.10 2.84
C VAL A 61 1.36 -4.95 1.33
N HIS A 62 0.12 -5.08 0.84
CA HIS A 62 -0.18 -4.87 -0.58
C HIS A 62 0.07 -3.43 -1.03
N LEU A 63 -0.21 -2.46 -0.14
CA LEU A 63 0.06 -1.04 -0.41
C LEU A 63 1.57 -0.81 -0.55
N ALA A 64 2.39 -1.38 0.33
CA ALA A 64 3.84 -1.29 0.26
C ALA A 64 4.38 -1.92 -1.04
N ALA A 65 3.89 -3.11 -1.40
CA ALA A 65 4.26 -3.77 -2.66
C ALA A 65 3.90 -2.92 -3.89
N SER A 66 2.70 -2.33 -3.90
CA SER A 66 2.24 -1.45 -4.99
C SER A 66 3.08 -0.18 -5.10
N VAL A 67 3.55 0.37 -3.96
CA VAL A 67 4.47 1.51 -3.95
C VAL A 67 5.82 1.10 -4.55
N GLN A 68 6.38 -0.04 -4.14
CA GLN A 68 7.64 -0.56 -4.69
C GLN A 68 7.56 -0.76 -6.21
N ASP A 69 6.47 -1.33 -6.72
CA ASP A 69 6.28 -1.54 -8.15
C ASP A 69 6.28 -0.20 -8.93
N MET A 70 5.76 0.88 -8.35
CA MET A 70 5.86 2.22 -8.94
C MET A 70 7.25 2.85 -8.82
N LEU A 71 8.00 2.58 -7.76
CA LEU A 71 9.39 3.03 -7.67
C LEU A 71 10.24 2.40 -8.78
N VAL A 72 10.01 1.11 -9.05
CA VAL A 72 10.66 0.38 -10.15
C VAL A 72 10.28 0.97 -11.50
N SER A 73 9.00 1.29 -11.73
CA SER A 73 8.57 1.89 -13.00
C SER A 73 9.14 3.29 -13.23
N LEU A 74 9.41 4.03 -12.15
CA LEU A 74 10.09 5.33 -12.17
C LEU A 74 11.62 5.23 -12.20
N GLY A 75 12.19 4.05 -11.98
CA GLY A 75 13.64 3.82 -11.96
C GLY A 75 14.36 4.38 -10.72
N VAL A 76 13.65 4.59 -9.61
CA VAL A 76 14.20 5.09 -8.34
C VAL A 76 14.29 3.98 -7.30
N LYS A 77 15.25 4.06 -6.38
CA LYS A 77 15.47 3.00 -5.38
C LYS A 77 14.71 3.24 -4.07
N SER A 78 14.32 4.47 -3.78
CA SER A 78 13.65 4.82 -2.53
C SER A 78 12.69 6.00 -2.67
N LEU A 79 11.68 6.07 -1.81
CA LEU A 79 10.78 7.23 -1.71
C LEU A 79 11.54 8.53 -1.39
N ARG A 80 12.69 8.43 -0.70
CA ARG A 80 13.52 9.58 -0.35
C ARG A 80 14.13 10.24 -1.58
N GLU A 81 14.47 9.48 -2.61
CA GLU A 81 15.00 10.00 -3.88
C GLU A 81 13.96 10.80 -4.67
N LEU A 82 12.68 10.54 -4.45
CA LEU A 82 11.59 11.30 -5.08
C LEU A 82 11.37 12.67 -4.44
N ARG A 83 11.89 12.92 -3.24
CA ARG A 83 11.61 14.15 -2.50
C ARG A 83 12.01 15.38 -3.30
N ASN A 84 11.08 16.31 -3.48
CA ASN A 84 11.24 17.55 -4.26
C ASN A 84 11.50 17.34 -5.77
N ARG A 85 11.30 16.14 -6.31
CA ARG A 85 11.41 15.84 -7.76
C ARG A 85 10.15 16.24 -8.53
N THR A 86 9.74 17.50 -8.36
CA THR A 86 8.54 18.05 -8.99
C THR A 86 8.60 18.04 -10.52
N ASP A 87 9.79 17.86 -11.11
CA ASP A 87 10.02 17.61 -12.52
C ASP A 87 9.31 16.35 -13.06
N LEU A 88 8.99 15.40 -12.18
CA LEU A 88 8.28 14.17 -12.55
C LEU A 88 6.76 14.33 -12.65
N LEU A 89 6.20 15.48 -12.22
CA LEU A 89 4.77 15.73 -12.27
C LEU A 89 4.42 16.59 -13.49
N THR A 90 3.49 16.09 -14.29
CA THR A 90 2.86 16.87 -15.36
C THR A 90 1.36 16.95 -15.11
N VAL A 91 0.77 18.12 -15.37
CA VAL A 91 -0.68 18.31 -15.28
C VAL A 91 -1.27 17.93 -16.62
N ASP A 92 -2.18 16.96 -16.63
CA ASP A 92 -2.95 16.66 -17.84
C ASP A 92 -3.82 17.90 -18.19
N PRO A 93 -3.60 18.54 -19.35
CA PRO A 93 -4.33 19.74 -19.76
C PRO A 93 -5.82 19.49 -19.97
N ARG A 94 -6.29 18.23 -19.98
CA ARG A 94 -7.70 17.88 -20.18
C ARG A 94 -8.55 17.91 -18.92
N GLY A 95 -7.97 18.14 -17.74
CA GLY A 95 -8.73 18.40 -16.52
C GLY A 95 -9.85 17.39 -16.23
N VAL A 96 -9.56 16.42 -15.36
CA VAL A 96 -10.52 15.52 -14.71
C VAL A 96 -11.02 14.35 -15.57
N ARG A 97 -10.21 13.28 -15.64
CA ARG A 97 -10.68 11.91 -15.39
C ARG A 97 -9.50 11.00 -15.05
N PHE A 98 -9.47 10.48 -13.83
CA PHE A 98 -8.60 9.37 -13.44
C PHE A 98 -9.12 8.10 -14.10
N ASP A 99 -8.63 7.84 -15.31
CA ASP A 99 -8.72 6.53 -15.93
C ASP A 99 -7.29 6.00 -16.04
N LEU A 100 -6.92 5.13 -15.08
CA LEU A 100 -5.58 4.56 -14.91
C LEU A 100 -5.09 3.84 -16.19
N GLN A 101 -6.00 3.44 -17.08
CA GLN A 101 -5.64 2.80 -18.35
C GLN A 101 -5.15 3.78 -19.43
N ARG A 102 -5.38 5.10 -19.27
CA ARG A 102 -5.06 6.09 -20.31
C ARG A 102 -3.85 6.98 -20.01
N ALA A 103 -3.53 7.20 -18.72
CA ALA A 103 -2.39 8.02 -18.30
C ALA A 103 -1.02 7.32 -18.49
N LEU A 104 -1.01 5.99 -18.63
CA LEU A 104 0.21 5.19 -18.88
C LEU A 104 0.68 5.20 -20.36
N LEU A 105 -0.05 5.87 -21.27
CA LEU A 105 0.19 5.78 -22.73
C LEU A 105 0.36 7.13 -23.45
N ASP A 106 0.83 8.18 -22.78
CA ASP A 106 1.43 9.32 -23.49
C ASP A 106 2.95 9.34 -23.27
N ARG A 107 3.67 8.58 -24.11
CA ARG A 107 5.11 8.30 -24.03
C ARG A 107 5.97 9.34 -24.74
N VAL A 108 5.51 10.58 -24.86
CA VAL A 108 6.30 11.62 -25.52
C VAL A 108 7.34 12.16 -24.52
N GLY A 109 8.44 11.42 -24.38
CA GLY A 109 9.64 11.88 -23.65
C GLY A 109 10.20 10.95 -22.58
N LEU A 110 9.49 9.88 -22.20
CA LEU A 110 10.07 8.83 -21.35
C LEU A 110 10.88 7.84 -22.21
N PRO A 111 11.96 7.24 -21.68
CA PRO A 111 12.57 6.06 -22.30
C PRO A 111 11.49 5.01 -22.57
N PRO A 112 11.68 4.17 -23.61
CA PRO A 112 10.73 3.09 -23.91
C PRO A 112 10.49 2.27 -22.63
N PRO A 113 9.27 1.75 -22.45
CA PRO A 113 8.97 0.90 -21.29
C PRO A 113 10.01 -0.21 -21.25
N LEU A 114 10.36 -0.64 -20.05
CA LEU A 114 11.18 -1.83 -19.91
C LEU A 114 10.48 -2.97 -20.67
N ASP A 115 11.18 -3.56 -21.62
CA ASP A 115 10.72 -4.77 -22.31
C ASP A 115 10.51 -5.89 -21.27
N ASP A 116 9.70 -6.92 -21.57
CA ASP A 116 9.38 -7.97 -20.59
C ASP A 116 10.65 -8.61 -20.01
N LEU A 117 11.71 -8.72 -20.82
CA LEU A 117 13.04 -9.16 -20.38
C LEU A 117 13.68 -8.18 -19.37
N GLN A 118 13.59 -6.88 -19.63
CA GLN A 118 14.13 -5.82 -18.77
C GLN A 118 13.29 -5.66 -17.50
N LEU A 119 11.98 -5.86 -17.58
CA LEU A 119 11.07 -5.87 -16.43
C LEU A 119 11.34 -7.09 -15.54
N ASN A 120 11.53 -8.27 -16.14
CA ASN A 120 11.90 -9.47 -15.40
C ASN A 120 13.32 -9.36 -14.82
N ALA A 121 14.25 -8.71 -15.51
CA ALA A 121 15.57 -8.40 -14.97
C ALA A 121 15.49 -7.37 -13.82
N ALA A 122 14.67 -6.33 -13.94
CA ALA A 122 14.43 -5.37 -12.85
C ALA A 122 13.74 -6.03 -11.64
N LYS A 123 12.84 -6.99 -11.87
CA LYS A 123 12.24 -7.84 -10.84
C LYS A 123 13.22 -8.85 -10.24
N ALA A 124 14.19 -9.35 -11.01
CA ALA A 124 15.26 -10.20 -10.49
C ALA A 124 16.22 -9.37 -9.63
N ILE A 125 16.60 -8.18 -10.12
CA ILE A 125 17.35 -7.17 -9.36
C ILE A 125 16.57 -6.77 -8.11
N ARG A 126 15.22 -6.69 -8.10
CA ARG A 126 14.43 -6.49 -6.88
C ARG A 126 14.75 -7.51 -5.78
N GLY A 127 14.97 -8.77 -6.15
CA GLY A 127 15.41 -9.82 -5.22
C GLY A 127 16.84 -9.63 -4.69
N GLU A 128 17.66 -8.82 -5.37
CA GLU A 128 19.06 -8.56 -5.02
C GLU A 128 19.33 -7.15 -4.44
N MET A 129 18.51 -6.14 -4.78
CA MET A 129 18.76 -4.71 -4.52
C MET A 129 18.04 -4.14 -3.29
N PHE A 130 16.94 -4.77 -2.86
CA PHE A 130 16.40 -4.52 -1.53
C PHE A 130 17.08 -5.51 -0.59
N THR A 131 17.94 -5.00 0.29
CA THR A 131 18.52 -5.76 1.40
C THR A 131 17.39 -6.54 2.06
N ALA A 132 17.25 -7.84 1.80
CA ALA A 132 16.12 -8.65 2.26
C ALA A 132 15.82 -8.35 3.73
N PRO A 133 14.87 -7.45 4.03
CA PRO A 133 14.50 -7.22 5.40
C PRO A 133 13.38 -8.23 5.68
N ALA A 134 13.15 -8.56 6.95
CA ALA A 134 12.09 -9.50 7.31
C ALA A 134 10.71 -9.14 6.71
N GLU A 135 10.51 -7.89 6.30
CA GLU A 135 9.32 -7.34 5.66
C GLU A 135 9.03 -7.81 4.21
N ASP A 136 10.02 -8.17 3.38
CA ASP A 136 9.75 -8.74 2.04
C ASP A 136 9.23 -10.19 2.12
N THR A 137 9.64 -10.94 3.14
CA THR A 137 9.07 -12.27 3.45
C THR A 137 7.58 -12.15 3.75
N LEU A 138 7.18 -11.15 4.53
CA LEU A 138 5.77 -10.89 4.83
C LEU A 138 4.99 -10.52 3.56
N VAL A 139 5.57 -9.73 2.65
CA VAL A 139 4.95 -9.42 1.36
C VAL A 139 4.67 -10.69 0.55
N HIS A 140 5.62 -11.62 0.51
CA HIS A 140 5.44 -12.90 -0.18
C HIS A 140 4.47 -13.85 0.54
N GLU A 141 4.43 -13.86 1.87
CA GLU A 141 3.49 -14.65 2.65
C GLU A 141 2.05 -14.16 2.46
N PHE A 142 1.81 -12.84 2.58
CA PHE A 142 0.47 -12.26 2.44
C PHE A 142 0.00 -12.13 0.97
N SER A 143 0.90 -12.21 -0.01
CA SER A 143 0.54 -12.21 -1.44
C SER A 143 0.10 -13.59 -1.96
N LYS A 144 0.29 -14.67 -1.19
CA LYS A 144 -0.26 -15.99 -1.56
C LYS A 144 -1.79 -15.95 -1.43
N PRO A 145 -2.55 -16.37 -2.46
CA PRO A 145 -4.00 -16.50 -2.34
C PRO A 145 -4.30 -17.69 -1.43
N GLU A 146 -4.46 -17.45 -0.12
CA GLU A 146 -4.83 -18.49 0.83
C GLU A 146 -6.35 -18.52 1.04
N GLN A 147 -6.89 -19.73 0.85
CA GLN A 147 -8.29 -20.10 0.90
C GLN A 147 -8.93 -19.65 2.21
N GLN A 148 -10.17 -19.20 2.14
CA GLN A 148 -11.00 -18.94 3.31
C GLN A 148 -11.17 -20.25 4.10
N THR A 149 -10.36 -20.46 5.14
CA THR A 149 -10.72 -21.32 6.27
C THR A 149 -11.10 -20.42 7.44
N GLU A 150 -12.32 -20.63 7.91
CA GLU A 150 -12.94 -19.99 9.06
C GLU A 150 -12.19 -20.38 10.34
N ASP A 151 -11.04 -19.75 10.63
CA ASP A 151 -10.33 -20.03 11.87
C ASP A 151 -10.74 -19.04 12.95
N ALA A 152 -11.62 -19.56 13.81
CA ALA A 152 -12.04 -18.98 15.06
C ALA A 152 -10.83 -18.48 15.88
N PHE A 153 -10.98 -17.26 16.42
CA PHE A 153 -10.09 -16.66 17.42
C PHE A 153 -9.83 -17.65 18.58
N ASN A 154 -8.63 -18.23 18.63
CA ASN A 154 -8.15 -19.04 19.75
C ASN A 154 -7.41 -18.13 20.74
N PRO A 155 -7.97 -17.82 21.93
CA PRO A 155 -7.41 -16.84 22.86
C PRO A 155 -6.12 -17.31 23.59
N GLY A 156 -5.54 -18.46 23.23
CA GLY A 156 -4.41 -19.06 23.95
C GLY A 156 -3.00 -18.74 23.42
N ARG A 157 -2.83 -18.03 22.30
CA ARG A 157 -1.50 -17.80 21.71
C ARG A 157 -0.94 -16.44 22.15
N VAL A 158 -0.44 -16.39 23.38
CA VAL A 158 0.36 -15.27 23.88
C VAL A 158 1.67 -15.26 23.09
N VAL A 159 1.83 -14.32 22.16
CA VAL A 159 3.12 -14.04 21.52
C VAL A 159 3.99 -13.34 22.55
N GLN A 160 4.89 -14.10 23.14
CA GLN A 160 5.84 -13.64 24.14
C GLN A 160 6.87 -12.73 23.44
N LEU A 161 6.62 -11.41 23.49
CA LEU A 161 7.57 -10.40 23.03
C LEU A 161 8.77 -10.41 23.98
N CYS A 162 9.96 -10.50 23.38
CA CYS A 162 11.24 -10.52 24.05
C CYS A 162 11.36 -9.41 25.10
N THR A 163 11.56 -9.79 26.37
CA THR A 163 12.22 -8.96 27.37
C THR A 163 13.68 -9.40 27.43
N GLN A 164 14.59 -8.57 26.94
CA GLN A 164 16.00 -8.58 27.32
C GLN A 164 16.28 -7.24 28.01
N ASP A 165 16.51 -7.32 29.32
CA ASP A 165 17.53 -6.57 30.08
C ASP A 165 18.01 -7.50 31.19
#